data_AF-A0AAU9Q6K0-F1
#
_entry.id   AF-A0AAU9Q6K0-F1
#
_cell.length_a   1.000
_cell.length_b   1.000
_cell.length_c   1.000
_cell.angle_alpha   90.00
_cell.angle_beta   90.00
_cell.angle_gamma   90.00
#
_symmetry.space_group_name_H-M   'P 1'
#
loop_
_entity.id
_entity.type
_entity.pdbx_description
1 polymer ?
#
loop_
_entity_poly.entity_id
_entity_poly.type
_entity_poly.pdbx_seq_one_letter_code
_entity_poly.pdbx_strand_id
1 'polypeptide(L)'
;MNNRPSKGLVVTGLSAMLSLAAIQTAQASNSPNCSDVLAGNKTAASQKMTVLLGEDITQSNLITTVVPAKNNAFVTEELVSVSNDVSPNGLLPKKSLEEIKQVRDNIEKAGIEVSKLQGTFEVAFVSLIDGHCQFSTNKLTTNAKIDFDHLEGLSAYSIPALLAMVDKSYAMAEARIEEEKARVAEVEREKERQREMAAAAAAARYQDANVLVRVEKFDGSNVTFSVTNLASDGELQPNFNTFKAYQTDKGELIYKSESLLSLVDQEGNGLTTIGIAELGPQAGKDLTISPGETRQFITSIESEVAPEAKLSLEFPAKVLNTDDAFSLSFTDSVAMATAGLN
;
A
#
# COMPACT_ATOMS: atom_id res chain seq x y z
N MET A 1 -24.12 34.28 -64.84
CA MET A 1 -22.80 34.16 -64.22
C MET A 1 -22.67 35.28 -63.19
N ASN A 2 -22.80 34.94 -61.91
CA ASN A 2 -22.74 35.86 -60.77
C ASN A 2 -21.37 35.68 -60.09
N ASN A 3 -20.55 36.74 -60.02
CA ASN A 3 -19.39 36.76 -59.12
C ASN A 3 -19.72 37.62 -57.90
N ARG A 4 -19.99 36.92 -56.78
CA ARG A 4 -19.98 37.49 -55.43
C ARG A 4 -18.54 37.67 -54.93
N PRO A 5 -18.28 38.67 -54.08
CA PRO A 5 -16.99 38.89 -53.42
C PRO A 5 -16.89 38.10 -52.09
N SER A 6 -15.71 37.55 -51.76
CA SER A 6 -15.35 37.11 -50.41
C SER A 6 -14.39 38.15 -49.80
N LYS A 7 -14.81 38.97 -48.83
CA LYS A 7 -14.62 38.76 -47.37
C LYS A 7 -13.25 38.13 -47.09
N GLY A 8 -12.21 38.81 -46.60
CA GLY A 8 -12.15 39.90 -45.62
C GLY A 8 -11.37 39.37 -44.42
N LEU A 9 -10.03 39.45 -44.47
CA LEU A 9 -9.18 39.15 -43.31
C LEU A 9 -9.04 40.42 -42.49
N VAL A 10 -9.66 40.41 -41.31
CA VAL A 10 -9.63 41.51 -40.35
C VAL A 10 -8.30 41.41 -39.60
N VAL A 11 -7.39 42.34 -39.89
CA VAL A 11 -6.24 42.64 -39.04
C VAL A 11 -6.71 43.66 -38.01
N THR A 12 -7.12 43.20 -36.83
CA THR A 12 -7.32 44.09 -35.69
C THR A 12 -5.96 44.42 -35.05
N GLY A 13 -5.45 45.60 -35.42
CA GLY A 13 -4.93 46.59 -34.46
C GLY A 13 -3.53 46.37 -33.87
N LEU A 14 -2.53 47.02 -34.46
CA LEU A 14 -1.82 48.08 -33.74
C LEU A 14 -1.44 49.19 -34.73
N SER A 15 -2.16 50.29 -34.64
CA SER A 15 -1.96 51.47 -35.47
C SER A 15 -0.84 52.32 -34.88
N ALA A 16 0.30 52.43 -35.57
CA ALA A 16 1.24 53.53 -35.39
C ALA A 16 1.34 54.29 -36.71
N MET A 17 0.99 55.58 -36.68
CA MET A 17 0.93 56.45 -37.84
C MET A 17 2.30 56.59 -38.50
N LEU A 18 2.40 56.21 -39.77
CA LEU A 18 3.54 56.48 -40.64
C LEU A 18 3.59 57.99 -40.94
N SER A 19 4.45 58.70 -40.22
CA SER A 19 4.95 60.00 -40.68
C SER A 19 6.02 59.74 -41.73
N LEU A 20 5.74 60.07 -43.00
CA LEU A 20 6.75 60.11 -44.05
C LEU A 20 7.76 61.21 -43.71
N ALA A 21 8.92 60.81 -43.19
CA ALA A 21 10.15 61.57 -43.36
C ALA A 21 10.97 60.87 -44.44
N ALA A 22 11.29 61.61 -45.51
CA ALA A 22 12.15 61.14 -46.58
C ALA A 22 13.54 60.77 -46.02
N ILE A 23 13.86 59.48 -46.01
CA ILE A 23 15.22 59.01 -45.72
C ILE A 23 15.95 58.89 -47.05
N GLN A 24 17.04 59.63 -47.13
CA GLN A 24 18.04 59.54 -48.18
C GLN A 24 18.49 58.09 -48.36
N THR A 25 18.57 57.66 -49.61
CA THR A 25 19.14 56.38 -50.02
C THR A 25 20.54 56.20 -49.44
N ALA A 26 20.66 55.35 -48.43
CA ALA A 26 21.94 54.76 -48.02
C ALA A 26 22.01 53.35 -48.60
N GLN A 27 23.19 53.04 -49.14
CA GLN A 27 23.52 51.88 -49.94
C GLN A 27 23.33 50.54 -49.20
N ALA A 28 23.16 49.47 -49.98
CA ALA A 28 23.03 48.11 -49.51
C ALA A 28 24.22 47.64 -48.63
N SER A 29 23.85 46.79 -47.66
CA SER A 29 24.65 45.72 -47.03
C SER A 29 25.62 46.12 -45.92
N ASN A 30 25.13 46.12 -44.67
CA ASN A 30 25.82 45.52 -43.50
C ASN A 30 24.91 45.48 -42.24
N SER A 31 23.59 45.30 -42.39
CA SER A 31 22.74 45.01 -41.22
C SER A 31 23.12 43.63 -40.67
N PRO A 32 23.35 43.49 -39.34
CA PRO A 32 23.76 42.23 -38.73
C PRO A 32 22.76 41.10 -38.99
N ASN A 33 23.23 39.85 -39.01
CA ASN A 33 22.39 38.70 -39.28
C ASN A 33 21.62 38.30 -38.02
N CYS A 34 20.28 38.28 -38.08
CA CYS A 34 19.46 37.88 -36.93
C CYS A 34 19.78 36.44 -36.47
N SER A 35 20.26 35.58 -37.38
CA SER A 35 20.67 34.21 -37.06
C SER A 35 21.83 34.13 -36.07
N ASP A 36 22.73 35.12 -36.05
CA ASP A 36 23.92 35.09 -35.19
C ASP A 36 23.54 35.27 -33.72
N VAL A 37 22.51 36.08 -33.46
CA VAL A 37 21.92 36.30 -32.13
C VAL A 37 21.20 35.03 -31.64
N LEU A 38 20.57 34.29 -32.55
CA LEU A 38 19.83 33.06 -32.23
C LEU A 38 20.75 31.85 -32.02
N ALA A 39 21.84 31.74 -32.77
CA ALA A 39 22.69 30.54 -32.78
C ALA A 39 23.24 30.19 -31.39
N GLY A 40 23.82 31.17 -30.68
CA GLY A 40 24.38 30.94 -29.34
C GLY A 40 23.32 30.53 -28.31
N ASN A 41 22.14 31.15 -28.36
CA ASN A 41 21.05 30.86 -27.44
C ASN A 41 20.41 29.49 -27.72
N LYS A 42 20.26 29.11 -28.99
CA LYS A 42 19.77 27.79 -29.40
C LYS A 42 20.68 26.67 -28.87
N THR A 43 22.00 26.79 -29.09
CA THR A 43 22.96 25.78 -28.63
C THR A 43 22.95 25.66 -27.10
N ALA A 44 22.91 26.79 -26.39
CA ALA A 44 22.87 26.78 -24.92
C ALA A 44 21.58 26.14 -24.37
N ALA A 45 20.42 26.47 -24.96
CA ALA A 45 19.14 25.89 -24.57
C ALA A 45 19.08 24.39 -24.86
N SER A 46 19.52 23.97 -26.05
CA SER A 46 19.63 22.56 -26.47
C SER A 46 20.44 21.73 -25.47
N GLN A 47 21.65 22.19 -25.11
CA GLN A 47 22.51 21.50 -24.14
C GLN A 47 21.86 21.39 -22.75
N LYS A 48 21.22 22.45 -22.27
CA LYS A 48 20.51 22.41 -20.99
C LYS A 48 19.32 21.46 -21.03
N MET A 49 18.63 21.38 -22.17
CA MET A 49 17.48 20.50 -22.33
C MET A 49 17.88 19.03 -22.21
N THR A 50 18.95 18.63 -22.91
CA THR A 50 19.51 17.28 -22.79
C THR A 50 19.92 16.95 -21.35
N VAL A 51 20.48 17.92 -20.61
CA VAL A 51 20.87 17.70 -19.20
C VAL A 51 19.64 17.54 -18.29
N LEU A 52 18.58 18.32 -18.50
CA LEU A 52 17.40 18.33 -17.65
C LEU A 52 16.46 17.16 -17.95
N LEU A 53 16.26 16.86 -19.23
CA LEU A 53 15.22 15.94 -19.72
C LEU A 53 15.78 14.69 -20.40
N GLY A 54 17.10 14.59 -20.62
CA GLY A 54 17.71 13.53 -21.42
C GLY A 54 17.62 13.76 -22.93
N GLU A 55 16.70 14.60 -23.38
CA GLU A 55 16.38 14.87 -24.78
C GLU A 55 16.35 16.37 -25.08
N ASP A 56 16.61 16.76 -26.33
CA ASP A 56 16.47 18.15 -26.77
C ASP A 56 15.10 18.42 -27.40
N ILE A 57 14.13 18.80 -26.58
CA ILE A 57 12.77 19.12 -27.05
C ILE A 57 12.67 20.47 -27.79
N THR A 58 13.73 21.28 -27.80
CA THR A 58 13.68 22.65 -28.39
C THR A 58 13.73 22.65 -29.91
N GLN A 59 14.08 21.51 -30.53
CA GLN A 59 14.16 21.38 -31.98
C GLN A 59 12.78 21.18 -32.59
N SER A 60 12.44 22.03 -33.57
CA SER A 60 11.21 21.90 -34.34
C SER A 60 11.40 20.96 -35.53
N ASN A 61 10.32 20.32 -35.99
CA ASN A 61 10.35 19.58 -37.25
C ASN A 61 10.17 20.54 -38.43
N LEU A 62 11.28 21.02 -38.98
CA LEU A 62 11.29 21.96 -40.11
C LEU A 62 10.75 21.37 -41.43
N ILE A 63 10.56 20.05 -41.52
CA ILE A 63 10.02 19.37 -42.71
C ILE A 63 8.49 19.37 -42.66
N THR A 64 7.93 18.92 -41.54
CA THR A 64 6.48 18.76 -41.38
C THR A 64 5.81 20.02 -40.81
N THR A 65 6.59 20.92 -40.22
CA THR A 65 6.14 22.19 -39.60
C THR A 65 5.09 22.00 -38.50
N VAL A 66 5.01 20.80 -37.94
CA VAL A 66 4.05 20.47 -36.89
C VAL A 66 4.52 21.10 -35.58
N VAL A 67 3.64 21.88 -34.96
CA VAL A 67 3.88 22.52 -33.66
C VAL A 67 3.04 21.87 -32.57
N PRO A 68 3.51 21.82 -31.31
CA PRO A 68 2.72 21.31 -30.20
C PRO A 68 1.42 22.11 -30.03
N ALA A 69 0.33 21.39 -29.76
CA ALA A 69 -0.98 21.97 -29.56
C ALA A 69 -1.74 21.23 -28.45
N LYS A 70 -2.83 21.82 -27.95
CA LYS A 70 -3.63 21.23 -26.86
C LYS A 70 -4.00 19.76 -27.07
N ASN A 71 -4.41 19.39 -28.28
CA ASN A 71 -4.85 18.02 -28.60
C ASN A 71 -3.70 17.10 -29.04
N ASN A 72 -2.51 17.64 -29.25
CA ASN A 72 -1.32 16.90 -29.65
C ASN A 72 -0.09 17.62 -29.10
N ALA A 73 0.19 17.41 -27.82
CA ALA A 73 1.25 18.11 -27.10
C ALA A 73 2.64 17.51 -27.36
N PHE A 74 2.73 16.30 -27.92
CA PHE A 74 3.99 15.57 -28.12
C PHE A 74 4.16 15.25 -29.61
N VAL A 75 4.70 16.22 -30.35
CA VAL A 75 4.74 16.18 -31.82
C VAL A 75 6.08 15.76 -32.41
N THR A 76 7.12 15.68 -31.57
CA THR A 76 8.47 15.23 -31.95
C THR A 76 8.84 13.96 -31.20
N GLU A 77 9.83 13.23 -31.71
CA GLU A 77 10.29 11.97 -31.09
C GLU A 77 10.86 12.22 -29.70
N GLU A 78 11.57 13.33 -29.51
CA GLU A 78 12.15 13.78 -28.24
C GLU A 78 11.04 14.04 -27.22
N LEU A 79 9.96 14.72 -27.62
CA LEU A 79 8.81 14.97 -26.74
C LEU A 79 8.10 13.67 -26.36
N VAL A 80 7.96 12.74 -27.30
CA VAL A 80 7.37 11.42 -27.03
C VAL A 80 8.25 10.63 -26.07
N SER A 81 9.57 10.65 -26.26
CA SER A 81 10.57 10.03 -25.39
C SER A 81 10.42 10.54 -23.95
N VAL A 82 10.49 11.86 -23.74
CA VAL A 82 10.30 12.49 -22.43
C VAL A 82 8.93 12.16 -21.83
N SER A 83 7.86 12.16 -22.64
CA SER A 83 6.51 11.83 -22.16
C SER A 83 6.38 10.38 -21.66
N ASN A 84 7.10 9.44 -22.29
CA ASN A 84 7.12 8.05 -21.86
C ASN A 84 7.86 7.88 -20.54
N ASP A 85 8.98 8.59 -20.37
CA ASP A 85 9.77 8.57 -19.14
C ASP A 85 8.99 9.09 -17.93
N VAL A 86 8.12 10.09 -18.15
CA VAL A 86 7.29 10.67 -17.08
C VAL A 86 5.86 10.14 -17.01
N SER A 87 5.57 9.10 -17.79
CA SER A 87 4.22 8.55 -17.91
C SER A 87 3.72 7.95 -16.58
N PRO A 88 2.45 8.19 -16.19
CA PRO A 88 1.80 7.52 -15.06
C PRO A 88 1.66 6.01 -15.24
N ASN A 89 1.76 5.52 -16.47
CA ASN A 89 1.75 4.08 -16.76
C ASN A 89 3.18 3.52 -16.94
N GLY A 90 4.19 4.37 -16.81
CA GLY A 90 5.60 4.04 -17.02
C GLY A 90 6.31 3.62 -15.72
N LEU A 91 7.61 3.91 -15.68
CA LEU A 91 8.47 3.58 -14.54
C LEU A 91 8.45 4.66 -13.46
N LEU A 92 8.08 5.91 -13.79
CA LEU A 92 8.14 7.03 -12.86
C LEU A 92 7.34 6.79 -11.55
N PRO A 93 6.08 6.29 -11.57
CA PRO A 93 5.34 6.01 -10.33
C PRO A 93 5.99 4.91 -9.46
N LYS A 94 6.92 4.13 -10.03
CA LYS A 94 7.62 3.07 -9.29
C LYS A 94 8.81 3.62 -8.50
N LYS A 95 9.26 4.83 -8.79
CA LYS A 95 10.38 5.49 -8.10
C LYS A 95 10.00 6.03 -6.72
N SER A 96 10.99 6.58 -6.02
CA SER A 96 10.78 7.33 -4.77
C SER A 96 10.09 8.67 -5.01
N LEU A 97 9.42 9.22 -3.99
CA LEU A 97 8.75 10.52 -4.09
C LEU A 97 9.75 11.65 -4.35
N GLU A 98 10.97 11.53 -3.82
CA GLU A 98 12.07 12.46 -4.01
C GLU A 98 12.56 12.48 -5.46
N GLU A 99 12.72 11.30 -6.08
CA GLU A 99 13.08 11.21 -7.50
C GLU A 99 11.99 11.81 -8.41
N ILE A 100 10.72 11.55 -8.11
CA ILE A 100 9.60 12.10 -8.89
C ILE A 100 9.57 13.63 -8.77
N LYS A 101 9.81 14.18 -7.57
CA LYS A 101 9.95 15.64 -7.35
C LYS A 101 11.12 16.21 -8.14
N GLN A 102 12.27 15.53 -8.18
CA GLN A 102 13.41 15.98 -8.96
C GLN A 102 13.10 16.03 -10.47
N VAL A 103 12.39 15.02 -10.99
CA VAL A 103 11.94 15.01 -12.39
C VAL A 103 10.99 16.18 -12.66
N ARG A 104 10.05 16.46 -11.74
CA ARG A 104 9.15 17.61 -11.82
C ARG A 104 9.93 18.93 -11.90
N ASP A 105 10.89 19.13 -10.99
CA ASP A 105 11.73 20.34 -10.94
C ASP A 105 12.57 20.51 -12.21
N ASN A 106 13.06 19.41 -12.79
CA ASN A 106 13.79 19.45 -14.05
C ASN A 106 12.90 19.91 -15.21
N ILE A 107 11.64 19.46 -15.27
CA ILE A 107 10.67 19.91 -16.27
C ILE A 107 10.30 21.39 -16.08
N GLU A 108 10.16 21.86 -14.84
CA GLU A 108 9.94 23.29 -14.57
C GLU A 108 11.12 24.14 -15.03
N LYS A 109 12.36 23.72 -14.73
CA LYS A 109 13.57 24.39 -15.22
C LYS A 109 13.67 24.36 -16.75
N ALA A 110 13.28 23.25 -17.38
CA ALA A 110 13.21 23.16 -18.83
C ALA A 110 12.21 24.18 -19.39
N GLY A 111 11.02 24.31 -18.80
CA GLY A 111 10.04 25.32 -19.19
C GLY A 111 10.55 26.76 -19.08
N ILE A 112 11.34 27.07 -18.05
CA ILE A 112 12.00 28.37 -17.91
C ILE A 112 13.00 28.62 -19.05
N GLU A 113 13.79 27.62 -19.43
CA GLU A 113 14.77 27.76 -20.53
C GLU A 113 14.08 27.85 -21.90
N VAL A 114 12.97 27.13 -22.13
CA VAL A 114 12.12 27.31 -23.32
C VAL A 114 11.60 28.75 -23.40
N SER A 115 11.08 29.28 -22.28
CA SER A 115 10.54 30.65 -22.23
C SER A 115 11.61 31.71 -22.51
N LYS A 116 12.84 31.53 -22.00
CA LYS A 116 13.97 32.41 -22.30
C LYS A 116 14.37 32.37 -23.78
N LEU A 117 14.40 31.17 -24.37
CA LEU A 117 14.72 31.01 -25.78
C LEU A 117 13.63 31.65 -26.65
N GLN A 118 12.36 31.42 -26.33
CA GLN A 118 11.21 32.06 -26.98
C GLN A 118 11.35 33.59 -26.96
N GLY A 119 11.61 34.20 -25.80
CA GLY A 119 11.81 35.66 -25.72
C GLY A 119 13.01 36.17 -26.53
N THR A 120 14.05 35.35 -26.69
CA THR A 120 15.18 35.67 -27.58
C THR A 120 14.75 35.73 -29.05
N PHE A 121 13.86 34.82 -29.48
CA PHE A 121 13.26 34.87 -30.80
C PHE A 121 12.34 36.10 -30.99
N GLU A 122 11.55 36.45 -29.98
CA GLU A 122 10.68 37.64 -30.02
C GLU A 122 11.51 38.91 -30.27
N VAL A 123 12.61 39.08 -29.52
CA VAL A 123 13.54 40.21 -29.70
C VAL A 123 14.15 40.21 -31.11
N ALA A 124 14.51 39.05 -31.64
CA ALA A 124 15.04 38.93 -33.00
C ALA A 124 14.01 39.32 -34.07
N PHE A 125 12.73 38.95 -33.89
CA PHE A 125 11.67 39.33 -34.81
C PHE A 125 11.30 40.82 -34.74
N VAL A 126 11.27 41.40 -33.54
CA VAL A 126 11.10 42.86 -33.40
C VAL A 126 12.25 43.59 -34.09
N SER A 127 13.50 43.15 -33.87
CA SER A 127 14.67 43.73 -34.52
C SER A 127 14.65 43.58 -36.05
N LEU A 128 14.08 42.50 -36.57
CA LEU A 128 13.85 42.30 -38.01
C LEU A 128 12.82 43.31 -38.56
N ILE A 129 11.71 43.52 -37.86
CA ILE A 129 10.64 44.45 -38.26
C ILE A 129 11.15 45.90 -38.25
N ASP A 130 11.92 46.27 -37.24
CA ASP A 130 12.50 47.61 -37.08
C ASP A 130 13.70 47.87 -38.02
N GLY A 131 14.14 46.85 -38.77
CA GLY A 131 15.25 46.96 -39.72
C GLY A 131 16.64 46.97 -39.09
N HIS A 132 16.76 46.54 -37.82
CA HIS A 132 18.03 46.46 -37.10
C HIS A 132 18.85 45.20 -37.43
N CYS A 133 18.21 44.13 -37.90
CA CYS A 133 18.87 42.93 -38.41
C CYS A 133 18.12 42.34 -39.61
N GLN A 134 18.75 41.42 -40.34
CA GLN A 134 18.10 40.67 -41.43
C GLN A 134 18.44 39.18 -41.37
N PHE A 135 17.55 38.32 -41.86
CA PHE A 135 17.91 36.94 -42.19
C PHE A 135 18.47 36.88 -43.63
N SER A 136 19.52 36.09 -43.85
CA SER A 136 20.19 36.04 -45.15
C SER A 136 19.36 35.42 -46.28
N THR A 137 18.29 34.69 -45.95
CA THR A 137 17.34 34.13 -46.93
C THR A 137 15.92 34.07 -46.35
N ASN A 138 14.91 34.11 -47.22
CA ASN A 138 13.50 33.89 -46.83
C ASN A 138 13.29 32.53 -46.14
N LYS A 139 14.04 31.50 -46.54
CA LYS A 139 13.98 30.17 -45.91
C LYS A 139 14.38 30.23 -44.44
N LEU A 140 15.42 31.00 -44.10
CA LEU A 140 15.86 31.17 -42.72
C LEU A 140 14.84 31.95 -41.89
N THR A 141 14.19 32.96 -42.47
CA THR A 141 13.08 33.65 -41.82
C THR A 141 11.92 32.69 -41.51
N THR A 142 11.53 31.86 -42.48
CA THR A 142 10.46 30.86 -42.28
C THR A 142 10.83 29.82 -41.23
N ASN A 143 12.06 29.29 -41.26
CA ASN A 143 12.52 28.32 -40.26
C ASN A 143 12.53 28.94 -38.86
N ALA A 144 13.01 30.18 -38.73
CA ALA A 144 12.99 30.87 -37.44
C ALA A 144 11.57 31.04 -36.91
N LYS A 145 10.58 31.27 -37.80
CA LYS A 145 9.18 31.36 -37.38
C LYS A 145 8.64 30.01 -36.91
N ILE A 146 8.94 28.93 -37.63
CA ILE A 146 8.52 27.57 -37.21
C ILE A 146 9.14 27.23 -35.85
N ASP A 147 10.41 27.54 -35.63
CA ASP A 147 11.08 27.33 -34.34
C ASP A 147 10.39 28.13 -33.22
N PHE A 148 10.05 29.39 -33.47
CA PHE A 148 9.33 30.21 -32.49
C PHE A 148 7.95 29.66 -32.16
N ASP A 149 7.16 29.31 -33.18
CA ASP A 149 5.82 28.72 -32.99
C ASP A 149 5.90 27.37 -32.26
N HIS A 150 6.98 26.59 -32.48
CA HIS A 150 7.27 25.36 -31.72
C HIS A 150 7.54 25.67 -30.25
N LEU A 151 8.39 26.64 -29.94
CA LEU A 151 8.69 27.04 -28.55
C LEU A 151 7.45 27.58 -27.82
N GLU A 152 6.61 28.36 -28.51
CA GLU A 152 5.32 28.80 -27.97
C GLU A 152 4.43 27.58 -27.66
N GLY A 153 4.37 26.61 -28.57
CA GLY A 153 3.66 25.34 -28.37
C GLY A 153 4.20 24.53 -27.19
N LEU A 154 5.51 24.46 -27.02
CA LEU A 154 6.15 23.79 -25.88
C LEU A 154 5.72 24.43 -24.56
N SER A 155 5.86 25.76 -24.46
CA SER A 155 5.50 26.52 -23.25
C SER A 155 4.02 26.41 -22.93
N ALA A 156 3.15 26.49 -23.93
CA ALA A 156 1.70 26.51 -23.74
C ALA A 156 1.10 25.11 -23.51
N TYR A 157 1.67 24.06 -24.11
CA TYR A 157 1.02 22.74 -24.16
C TYR A 157 1.92 21.60 -23.69
N SER A 158 3.14 21.45 -24.22
CA SER A 158 3.98 20.29 -23.91
C SER A 158 4.48 20.29 -22.46
N ILE A 159 5.05 21.40 -21.99
CA ILE A 159 5.58 21.51 -20.62
C ILE A 159 4.47 21.31 -19.58
N PRO A 160 3.30 21.98 -19.67
CA PRO A 160 2.19 21.70 -18.76
C PRO A 160 1.70 20.24 -18.81
N ALA A 161 1.67 19.63 -20.00
CA ALA A 161 1.25 18.24 -20.14
C ALA A 161 2.25 17.27 -19.46
N LEU A 162 3.56 17.50 -19.60
CA LEU A 162 4.59 16.73 -18.90
C LEU A 162 4.46 16.87 -17.38
N LEU A 163 4.28 18.10 -16.88
CA LEU A 163 4.08 18.34 -15.45
C LEU A 163 2.84 17.62 -14.92
N ALA A 164 1.72 17.65 -15.65
CA ALA A 164 0.52 16.93 -15.26
C ALA A 164 0.72 15.40 -15.21
N MET A 165 1.54 14.85 -16.11
CA MET A 165 1.92 13.42 -16.08
C MET A 165 2.79 13.10 -14.86
N VAL A 166 3.75 13.96 -14.52
CA VAL A 166 4.57 13.80 -13.31
C VAL A 166 3.71 13.90 -12.05
N ASP A 167 2.82 14.88 -11.96
CA ASP A 167 1.93 15.08 -10.80
C ASP A 167 1.02 13.86 -10.60
N LYS A 168 0.51 13.27 -11.68
CA LYS A 168 -0.27 12.04 -11.62
C LYS A 168 0.59 10.83 -11.21
N SER A 169 1.83 10.75 -11.71
CA SER A 169 2.78 9.70 -11.30
C SER A 169 3.13 9.79 -9.82
N TYR A 170 3.26 11.02 -9.31
CA TYR A 170 3.49 11.30 -7.89
C TYR A 170 2.33 10.82 -7.03
N ALA A 171 1.09 11.18 -7.38
CA ALA A 171 -0.10 10.72 -6.66
C ALA A 171 -0.23 9.18 -6.65
N MET A 172 0.11 8.51 -7.75
CA MET A 172 0.13 7.05 -7.81
C MET A 172 1.22 6.45 -6.92
N ALA A 173 2.39 7.07 -6.85
CA ALA A 173 3.48 6.64 -5.97
C ALA A 173 3.10 6.79 -4.49
N GLU A 174 2.44 7.89 -4.11
CA GLU A 174 1.92 8.11 -2.75
C GLU A 174 0.89 7.04 -2.36
N ALA A 175 -0.09 6.79 -3.23
CA ALA A 175 -1.13 5.79 -2.97
C ALA A 175 -0.54 4.39 -2.75
N ARG A 176 0.41 3.98 -3.58
CA ARG A 176 1.13 2.70 -3.43
C ARG A 176 1.90 2.61 -2.11
N ILE A 177 2.59 3.68 -1.71
CA ILE A 177 3.35 3.68 -0.45
C ILE A 177 2.40 3.52 0.74
N GLU A 178 1.25 4.16 0.69
CA GLU A 178 0.25 4.06 1.76
C GLU A 178 -0.41 2.68 1.82
N GLU A 179 -0.72 2.10 0.66
CA GLU A 179 -1.22 0.71 0.55
C GLU A 179 -0.20 -0.29 1.12
N GLU A 180 1.09 -0.13 0.81
CA GLU A 180 2.14 -1.01 1.33
C GLU A 180 2.25 -0.90 2.85
N LYS A 181 2.21 0.32 3.41
CA LYS A 181 2.22 0.51 4.87
C LYS A 181 1.02 -0.14 5.53
N ALA A 182 -0.18 0.02 4.95
CA ALA A 182 -1.40 -0.58 5.47
C ALA A 182 -1.29 -2.12 5.46
N ARG A 183 -0.77 -2.70 4.37
CA ARG A 183 -0.54 -4.14 4.23
C ARG A 183 0.46 -4.66 5.25
N VAL A 184 1.60 -3.99 5.44
CA VAL A 184 2.60 -4.37 6.45
C VAL A 184 1.99 -4.30 7.87
N ALA A 185 1.23 -3.27 8.18
CA ALA A 185 0.57 -3.14 9.48
C ALA A 185 -0.51 -4.21 9.71
N GLU A 186 -1.19 -4.68 8.66
CA GLU A 186 -2.12 -5.81 8.75
C GLU A 186 -1.39 -7.13 8.99
N VAL A 187 -0.29 -7.38 8.26
CA VAL A 187 0.54 -8.58 8.44
C VAL A 187 1.10 -8.66 9.86
N GLU A 188 1.58 -7.54 10.42
CA GLU A 188 2.08 -7.54 11.80
C GLU A 188 0.97 -7.78 12.84
N ARG A 189 -0.22 -7.18 12.64
CA ARG A 189 -1.39 -7.48 13.50
C ARG A 189 -1.81 -8.95 13.44
N GLU A 190 -1.78 -9.55 12.25
CA GLU A 190 -2.10 -10.96 12.09
C GLU A 190 -1.04 -11.88 12.72
N LYS A 191 0.26 -11.53 12.61
CA LYS A 191 1.32 -12.24 13.33
C LYS A 191 1.14 -12.16 14.85
N GLU A 192 0.76 -11.00 15.38
CA GLU A 192 0.50 -10.84 16.81
C GLU A 192 -0.70 -11.69 17.25
N ARG A 193 -1.80 -11.67 16.50
CA ARG A 193 -2.96 -12.54 16.73
C ARG A 193 -2.57 -14.03 16.70
N GLN A 194 -1.75 -14.46 15.76
CA GLN A 194 -1.27 -15.84 15.68
C GLN A 194 -0.39 -16.22 16.89
N ARG A 195 0.45 -15.31 17.37
CA ARG A 195 1.24 -15.53 18.60
C ARG A 195 0.34 -15.65 19.83
N GLU A 196 -0.67 -14.80 19.96
CA GLU A 196 -1.64 -14.88 21.04
C GLU A 196 -2.41 -16.20 21.03
N MET A 197 -2.89 -16.63 19.85
CA MET A 197 -3.55 -17.93 19.70
C MET A 197 -2.63 -19.10 20.04
N ALA A 198 -1.36 -19.08 19.60
CA ALA A 198 -0.39 -20.11 19.94
C ALA A 198 -0.07 -20.16 21.44
N ALA A 199 0.06 -19.00 22.09
CA ALA A 199 0.28 -18.93 23.54
C ALA A 199 -0.93 -19.45 24.33
N ALA A 200 -2.15 -19.10 23.91
CA ALA A 200 -3.38 -19.61 24.51
C ALA A 200 -3.50 -21.14 24.37
N ALA A 201 -3.20 -21.68 23.19
CA ALA A 201 -3.19 -23.14 22.97
C ALA A 201 -2.13 -23.86 23.82
N ALA A 202 -0.95 -23.26 23.98
CA ALA A 202 0.11 -23.82 24.82
C ALA A 202 -0.27 -23.81 26.30
N ALA A 203 -0.88 -22.74 26.80
CA ALA A 203 -1.32 -22.62 28.19
C ALA A 203 -2.48 -23.57 28.53
N ALA A 204 -3.31 -23.91 27.55
CA ALA A 204 -4.42 -24.86 27.65
C ALA A 204 -4.00 -26.33 27.48
N ARG A 205 -2.69 -26.60 27.41
CA ARG A 205 -2.12 -27.94 27.18
C ARG A 205 -1.06 -28.26 28.23
N TYR A 206 -1.12 -29.49 28.74
CA TYR A 206 -0.07 -30.09 29.54
C TYR A 206 0.39 -31.38 28.87
N GLN A 207 1.70 -31.63 28.88
CA GLN A 207 2.26 -32.87 28.37
C GLN A 207 3.48 -33.28 29.20
N ASP A 208 3.49 -34.53 29.65
CA ASP A 208 4.67 -35.21 30.17
C ASP A 208 4.97 -36.49 29.36
N ALA A 209 5.75 -37.41 29.95
CA ALA A 209 6.14 -38.66 29.30
C ALA A 209 4.96 -39.63 29.09
N ASN A 210 3.92 -39.56 29.92
CA ASN A 210 2.86 -40.56 30.02
C ASN A 210 1.47 -40.00 29.70
N VAL A 211 1.27 -38.68 29.84
CA VAL A 211 -0.05 -38.06 29.71
C VAL A 211 0.04 -36.77 28.89
N LEU A 212 -0.94 -36.58 28.00
CA LEU A 212 -1.25 -35.30 27.36
C LEU A 212 -2.66 -34.90 27.75
N VAL A 213 -2.82 -33.70 28.30
CA VAL A 213 -4.12 -33.11 28.61
C VAL A 213 -4.29 -31.81 27.84
N ARG A 214 -5.44 -31.61 27.21
CA ARG A 214 -5.76 -30.38 26.46
C ARG A 214 -7.16 -29.92 26.80
N VAL A 215 -7.34 -28.62 27.05
CA VAL A 215 -8.69 -28.03 27.04
C VAL A 215 -9.11 -27.86 25.58
N GLU A 216 -10.22 -28.49 25.22
CA GLU A 216 -10.75 -28.50 23.85
C GLU A 216 -11.73 -27.35 23.62
N LYS A 217 -12.57 -27.07 24.61
CA LYS A 217 -13.63 -26.06 24.52
C LYS A 217 -14.01 -25.52 25.89
N PHE A 218 -14.29 -24.22 25.96
CA PHE A 218 -14.96 -23.59 27.09
C PHE A 218 -16.03 -22.62 26.56
N ASP A 219 -17.27 -22.72 27.06
CA ASP A 219 -18.41 -21.91 26.60
C ASP A 219 -19.01 -20.99 27.68
N GLY A 220 -18.26 -20.71 28.75
CA GLY A 220 -18.72 -19.91 29.89
C GLY A 220 -19.39 -20.73 31.00
N SER A 221 -19.92 -21.91 30.67
CA SER A 221 -20.59 -22.81 31.62
C SER A 221 -19.99 -24.22 31.65
N ASN A 222 -19.43 -24.71 30.54
CA ASN A 222 -18.89 -26.06 30.43
C ASN A 222 -17.45 -26.02 29.94
N VAL A 223 -16.60 -26.81 30.58
CA VAL A 223 -15.21 -27.03 30.18
C VAL A 223 -15.11 -28.45 29.63
N THR A 224 -14.74 -28.58 28.36
CA THR A 224 -14.41 -29.85 27.72
C THR A 224 -12.89 -29.95 27.60
N PHE A 225 -12.33 -31.06 28.07
CA PHE A 225 -10.90 -31.35 27.97
C PHE A 225 -10.68 -32.80 27.52
N SER A 226 -9.56 -33.05 26.87
CA SER A 226 -9.13 -34.38 26.44
C SER A 226 -7.95 -34.86 27.27
N VAL A 227 -7.89 -36.18 27.48
CA VAL A 227 -6.75 -36.87 28.09
C VAL A 227 -6.31 -37.97 27.14
N THR A 228 -5.03 -37.94 26.78
CA THR A 228 -4.37 -38.95 25.96
C THR A 228 -3.35 -39.70 26.80
N ASN A 229 -3.39 -41.03 26.76
CA ASN A 229 -2.34 -41.86 27.34
C ASN A 229 -1.17 -41.96 26.35
N LEU A 230 -0.03 -41.37 26.68
CA LEU A 230 1.21 -41.39 25.90
C LEU A 230 2.16 -42.54 26.27
N ALA A 231 1.86 -43.30 27.32
CA ALA A 231 2.70 -44.41 27.75
C ALA A 231 2.78 -45.49 26.64
N SER A 232 3.90 -46.20 26.59
CA SER A 232 4.09 -47.34 25.68
C SER A 232 3.27 -48.56 26.06
N ASP A 233 2.92 -48.68 27.34
CA ASP A 233 2.28 -49.81 27.98
C ASP A 233 1.57 -49.35 29.27
N GLY A 234 0.55 -50.11 29.68
CA GLY A 234 -0.28 -49.80 30.85
C GLY A 234 -1.49 -48.92 30.55
N GLU A 235 -2.62 -49.24 31.18
CA GLU A 235 -3.84 -48.44 31.09
C GLU A 235 -3.79 -47.28 32.09
N LEU A 236 -4.13 -46.08 31.62
CA LEU A 236 -4.33 -44.92 32.48
C LEU A 236 -5.75 -44.98 33.05
N GLN A 237 -5.88 -44.89 34.37
CA GLN A 237 -7.18 -44.86 35.06
C GLN A 237 -7.42 -43.47 35.67
N PRO A 238 -8.13 -42.57 34.98
CA PRO A 238 -8.42 -41.26 35.52
C PRO A 238 -9.32 -41.35 36.75
N ASN A 239 -8.95 -40.66 37.82
CA ASN A 239 -9.73 -40.59 39.05
C ASN A 239 -10.23 -39.16 39.29
N PHE A 240 -11.25 -38.76 38.54
CA PHE A 240 -11.74 -37.39 38.52
C PHE A 240 -12.76 -37.04 39.59
N ASN A 241 -13.51 -38.03 40.09
CA ASN A 241 -14.60 -37.80 41.02
C ASN A 241 -14.49 -38.72 42.22
N THR A 242 -14.93 -38.22 43.37
CA THR A 242 -15.24 -39.05 44.54
C THR A 242 -16.73 -39.02 44.82
N PHE A 243 -17.28 -40.13 45.28
CA PHE A 243 -18.67 -40.19 45.71
C PHE A 243 -18.72 -40.22 47.23
N LYS A 244 -19.41 -39.25 47.82
CA LYS A 244 -19.72 -39.25 49.25
C LYS A 244 -21.22 -39.36 49.45
N ALA A 245 -21.62 -40.27 50.32
CA ALA A 245 -23.01 -40.43 50.74
C ALA A 245 -23.16 -39.79 52.12
N TYR A 246 -24.10 -38.87 52.25
CA TYR A 246 -24.45 -38.23 53.52
C TYR A 246 -25.86 -38.63 53.89
N GLN A 247 -26.05 -39.10 55.12
CA GLN A 247 -27.39 -39.36 55.65
C GLN A 247 -27.93 -38.08 56.27
N THR A 248 -29.07 -37.58 55.79
CA THR A 248 -29.72 -36.40 56.34
C THR A 248 -30.32 -36.68 57.72
N ASP A 249 -30.70 -35.63 58.44
CA ASP A 249 -31.39 -35.71 59.73
C ASP A 249 -32.73 -36.47 59.67
N LYS A 250 -33.28 -36.68 58.46
CA LYS A 250 -34.49 -37.48 58.18
C LYS A 250 -34.19 -38.92 57.78
N GLY A 251 -32.93 -39.32 57.76
CA GLY A 251 -32.48 -40.67 57.40
C GLY A 251 -32.26 -40.90 55.90
N GLU A 252 -32.44 -39.88 55.05
CA GLU A 252 -32.26 -40.00 53.59
C GLU A 252 -30.79 -39.96 53.21
N LEU A 253 -30.33 -40.92 52.39
CA LEU A 253 -28.98 -40.93 51.83
C LEU A 253 -28.90 -40.04 50.59
N ILE A 254 -28.13 -38.95 50.67
CA ILE A 254 -27.80 -38.08 49.56
C ILE A 254 -26.41 -38.43 49.05
N TYR A 255 -26.32 -38.79 47.77
CA TYR A 255 -25.04 -39.01 47.08
C TYR A 255 -24.60 -37.71 46.43
N LYS A 256 -23.44 -37.18 46.84
CA LYS A 256 -22.79 -36.05 46.20
C LYS A 256 -21.52 -36.55 45.51
N SER A 257 -21.45 -36.29 44.21
CA SER A 257 -20.19 -36.41 43.47
C SER A 257 -19.38 -35.14 43.73
N GLU A 258 -18.16 -35.31 44.25
CA GLU A 258 -17.20 -34.22 44.44
C GLU A 258 -16.09 -34.38 43.40
N SER A 259 -15.90 -33.34 42.57
CA SER A 259 -14.78 -33.31 41.63
C SER A 259 -13.46 -33.17 42.37
N LEU A 260 -12.46 -33.96 41.96
CA LEU A 260 -11.07 -33.84 42.42
C LEU A 260 -10.27 -32.80 41.62
N LEU A 261 -10.84 -32.27 40.54
CA LEU A 261 -10.26 -31.14 39.82
C LEU A 261 -10.83 -29.83 40.39
N SER A 262 -9.96 -28.86 40.64
CA SER A 262 -10.37 -27.50 40.99
C SER A 262 -10.36 -26.62 39.74
N LEU A 263 -11.36 -25.77 39.63
CA LEU A 263 -11.40 -24.70 38.63
C LEU A 263 -11.27 -23.39 39.38
N VAL A 264 -10.28 -22.57 39.04
CA VAL A 264 -10.03 -21.28 39.71
C VAL A 264 -10.04 -20.14 38.71
N ASP A 265 -10.48 -18.96 39.14
CA ASP A 265 -10.38 -17.73 38.37
C ASP A 265 -8.99 -17.07 38.47
N GLN A 266 -8.80 -15.92 37.82
CA GLN A 266 -7.53 -15.16 37.85
C GLN A 266 -7.14 -14.68 39.25
N GLU A 267 -8.09 -14.52 40.16
CA GLU A 267 -7.89 -14.06 41.53
C GLU A 267 -7.58 -15.23 42.49
N GLY A 268 -7.66 -16.47 41.99
CA GLY A 268 -7.47 -17.69 42.76
C GLY A 268 -8.74 -18.15 43.49
N ASN A 269 -9.90 -17.60 43.16
CA ASN A 269 -11.16 -18.02 43.75
C ASN A 269 -11.60 -19.34 43.11
N GLY A 270 -11.90 -20.33 43.94
CA GLY A 270 -12.43 -21.62 43.49
C GLY A 270 -13.86 -21.51 42.98
N LEU A 271 -14.12 -22.04 41.80
CA LEU A 271 -15.44 -22.16 41.18
C LEU A 271 -16.02 -23.54 41.51
N THR A 272 -17.31 -23.57 41.87
CA THR A 272 -18.00 -24.83 42.14
C THR A 272 -18.36 -25.52 40.84
N THR A 273 -17.93 -26.77 40.69
CA THR A 273 -18.18 -27.59 39.50
C THR A 273 -19.10 -28.76 39.82
N ILE A 274 -19.90 -29.14 38.83
CA ILE A 274 -20.70 -30.36 38.81
C ILE A 274 -19.79 -31.44 38.24
N GLY A 275 -19.69 -32.59 38.92
CA GLY A 275 -18.71 -33.65 38.66
C GLY A 275 -18.44 -34.00 37.19
N ILE A 276 -17.29 -34.62 36.94
CA ILE A 276 -16.75 -34.82 35.58
C ILE A 276 -17.40 -36.03 34.91
N ALA A 277 -17.84 -35.87 33.66
CA ALA A 277 -18.38 -36.95 32.83
C ALA A 277 -17.48 -37.20 31.61
N GLU A 278 -17.36 -38.46 31.20
CA GLU A 278 -16.74 -38.85 29.92
C GLU A 278 -17.71 -38.57 28.76
N LEU A 279 -17.19 -38.01 27.66
CA LEU A 279 -17.90 -37.85 26.41
C LEU A 279 -17.54 -39.01 25.47
N GLY A 280 -18.47 -39.96 25.28
CA GLY A 280 -18.23 -41.12 24.41
C GLY A 280 -19.47 -42.00 24.17
N PRO A 281 -19.43 -42.85 23.12
CA PRO A 281 -20.58 -43.67 22.72
C PRO A 281 -20.85 -44.88 23.63
N GLN A 282 -19.94 -45.24 24.52
CA GLN A 282 -20.15 -46.31 25.51
C GLN A 282 -19.57 -45.90 26.86
N ALA A 283 -20.44 -45.64 27.84
CA ALA A 283 -20.04 -45.51 29.24
C ALA A 283 -19.68 -46.91 29.76
N GLY A 284 -18.39 -47.26 29.75
CA GLY A 284 -17.86 -48.45 30.39
C GLY A 284 -18.00 -48.37 31.91
N LYS A 285 -18.15 -49.51 32.59
CA LYS A 285 -18.15 -49.55 34.08
C LYS A 285 -16.79 -49.21 34.69
N ASP A 286 -15.71 -49.38 33.93
CA ASP A 286 -14.34 -49.05 34.31
C ASP A 286 -13.78 -47.99 33.35
N LEU A 287 -13.39 -46.83 33.88
CA LEU A 287 -12.81 -45.72 33.12
C LEU A 287 -11.31 -45.95 32.93
N THR A 288 -10.92 -46.65 31.86
CA THR A 288 -9.51 -46.88 31.49
C THR A 288 -9.20 -46.28 30.11
N ILE A 289 -8.01 -45.72 29.93
CA ILE A 289 -7.50 -45.14 28.68
C ILE A 289 -6.28 -45.96 28.24
N SER A 290 -6.41 -46.65 27.11
CA SER A 290 -5.34 -47.50 26.55
C SER A 290 -4.18 -46.66 26.02
N PRO A 291 -2.95 -47.21 25.92
CA PRO A 291 -1.84 -46.55 25.23
C PRO A 291 -2.23 -46.00 23.84
N GLY A 292 -1.97 -44.71 23.61
CA GLY A 292 -2.31 -44.01 22.37
C GLY A 292 -3.79 -43.59 22.23
N GLU A 293 -4.66 -43.99 23.17
CA GLU A 293 -6.07 -43.61 23.18
C GLU A 293 -6.25 -42.20 23.75
N THR A 294 -7.17 -41.44 23.15
CA THR A 294 -7.60 -40.13 23.64
C THR A 294 -9.07 -40.18 24.03
N ARG A 295 -9.40 -39.71 25.23
CA ARG A 295 -10.77 -39.60 25.72
C ARG A 295 -11.11 -38.17 26.08
N GLN A 296 -12.37 -37.80 25.87
CA GLN A 296 -12.87 -36.46 26.18
C GLN A 296 -13.73 -36.48 27.45
N PHE A 297 -13.63 -35.42 28.21
CA PHE A 297 -14.32 -35.22 29.47
C PHE A 297 -14.94 -33.83 29.51
N ILE A 298 -16.07 -33.71 30.22
CA ILE A 298 -16.79 -32.47 30.42
C ILE A 298 -17.06 -32.25 31.90
N THR A 299 -16.92 -31.00 32.34
CA THR A 299 -17.36 -30.52 33.64
C THR A 299 -18.16 -29.24 33.47
N SER A 300 -19.16 -29.03 34.32
CA SER A 300 -20.03 -27.84 34.27
C SER A 300 -19.81 -26.98 35.51
N ILE A 301 -19.77 -25.67 35.32
CA ILE A 301 -19.64 -24.67 36.39
C ILE A 301 -21.06 -24.35 36.90
N GLU A 302 -21.27 -24.36 38.21
CA GLU A 302 -22.60 -24.10 38.79
C GLU A 302 -23.10 -22.66 38.55
N SER A 303 -22.19 -21.72 38.30
CA SER A 303 -22.50 -20.31 38.00
C SER A 303 -21.78 -19.90 36.72
N GLU A 304 -22.52 -19.32 35.79
CA GLU A 304 -21.98 -18.82 34.52
C GLU A 304 -20.89 -17.77 34.78
N VAL A 305 -19.75 -17.94 34.12
CA VAL A 305 -18.61 -17.04 34.23
C VAL A 305 -18.65 -16.06 33.06
N ALA A 306 -18.18 -14.83 33.28
CA ALA A 306 -18.11 -13.82 32.24
C ALA A 306 -17.33 -14.31 30.99
N PRO A 307 -17.75 -13.91 29.77
CA PRO A 307 -16.98 -14.11 28.56
C PRO A 307 -15.55 -13.59 28.73
N GLU A 308 -14.58 -14.23 28.09
CA GLU A 308 -13.14 -13.91 28.16
C GLU A 308 -12.48 -14.09 29.54
N ALA A 309 -13.20 -14.58 30.56
CA ALA A 309 -12.60 -14.89 31.85
C ALA A 309 -11.52 -15.97 31.71
N LYS A 310 -10.30 -15.67 32.20
CA LYS A 310 -9.23 -16.66 32.24
C LYS A 310 -9.43 -17.55 33.45
N LEU A 311 -9.57 -18.84 33.19
CA LEU A 311 -9.72 -19.87 34.19
C LEU A 311 -8.51 -20.78 34.19
N SER A 312 -8.28 -21.44 35.32
CA SER A 312 -7.25 -22.45 35.49
C SER A 312 -7.88 -23.74 36.00
N LEU A 313 -7.76 -24.81 35.23
CA LEU A 313 -8.17 -26.16 35.63
C LEU A 313 -6.95 -26.86 36.25
N GLU A 314 -7.04 -27.16 37.53
CA GLU A 314 -5.95 -27.72 38.32
C GLU A 314 -6.11 -29.24 38.44
N PHE A 315 -5.01 -29.94 38.15
CA PHE A 315 -4.89 -31.39 38.17
C PHE A 315 -3.94 -31.80 39.29
N PRO A 316 -4.46 -32.34 40.40
CA PRO A 316 -3.61 -33.00 41.39
C PRO A 316 -2.92 -34.22 40.79
N ALA A 317 -1.66 -34.46 41.14
CA ALA A 317 -0.84 -35.57 40.64
C ALA A 317 -1.55 -36.94 40.63
N LYS A 318 -2.33 -37.21 41.69
CA LYS A 318 -3.04 -38.49 41.91
C LYS A 318 -4.21 -38.73 40.96
N VAL A 319 -4.72 -37.71 40.27
CA VAL A 319 -5.91 -37.85 39.42
C VAL A 319 -5.58 -38.54 38.09
N LEU A 320 -4.36 -38.34 37.59
CA LEU A 320 -3.87 -38.95 36.34
C LEU A 320 -2.55 -39.72 36.55
N ASN A 321 -2.16 -40.00 37.80
CA ASN A 321 -0.88 -40.63 38.15
C ASN A 321 0.34 -39.94 37.52
N THR A 322 0.34 -38.61 37.50
CA THR A 322 1.51 -37.81 37.10
C THR A 322 2.46 -37.62 38.27
N ASP A 323 3.71 -37.26 37.99
CA ASP A 323 4.72 -37.04 39.04
C ASP A 323 4.39 -35.81 39.91
N ASP A 324 3.98 -34.72 39.25
CA ASP A 324 3.63 -33.45 39.87
C ASP A 324 2.19 -33.03 39.55
N ALA A 325 1.63 -32.16 40.38
CA ALA A 325 0.38 -31.46 40.07
C ALA A 325 0.64 -30.38 39.01
N PHE A 326 -0.33 -30.15 38.13
CA PHE A 326 -0.23 -29.16 37.07
C PHE A 326 -1.54 -28.39 36.90
N SER A 327 -1.51 -27.32 36.11
CA SER A 327 -2.69 -26.52 35.81
C SER A 327 -2.73 -26.15 34.33
N LEU A 328 -3.94 -26.05 33.79
CA LEU A 328 -4.21 -25.61 32.43
C LEU A 328 -4.93 -24.28 32.47
N SER A 329 -4.31 -23.24 31.92
CA SER A 329 -4.91 -21.91 31.82
C SER A 329 -5.60 -21.72 30.48
N PHE A 330 -6.86 -21.29 30.48
CA PHE A 330 -7.65 -21.12 29.26
C PHE A 330 -8.69 -20.00 29.40
N THR A 331 -9.22 -19.59 28.25
CA THR A 331 -10.32 -18.64 28.07
C THR A 331 -11.34 -19.27 27.11
N ASP A 332 -12.47 -18.63 26.88
CA ASP A 332 -13.46 -19.05 25.87
C ASP A 332 -12.90 -19.07 24.43
N SER A 333 -11.82 -18.32 24.16
CA SER A 333 -11.08 -18.36 22.90
C SER A 333 -10.26 -19.64 22.66
N VAL A 334 -10.15 -20.55 23.63
CA VAL A 334 -9.39 -21.80 23.50
C VAL A 334 -9.90 -22.68 22.36
N ALA A 335 -11.20 -22.69 22.10
CA ALA A 335 -11.80 -23.46 21.01
C ALA A 335 -11.33 -23.00 19.62
N MET A 336 -11.06 -21.70 19.45
CA MET A 336 -10.49 -21.16 18.21
C MET A 336 -8.99 -21.49 18.09
N ALA A 337 -8.26 -21.45 19.21
CA ALA A 337 -6.83 -21.74 19.26
C ALA A 337 -6.52 -23.23 19.02
N THR A 338 -7.36 -24.15 19.49
CA THR A 338 -7.19 -25.60 19.29
C THR A 338 -7.67 -26.09 17.93
N ALA A 339 -8.68 -25.45 17.33
CA ALA A 339 -9.18 -25.80 16.00
C ALA A 339 -8.19 -25.44 14.86
N GLY A 340 -7.35 -24.41 15.03
CA GLY A 340 -6.36 -23.98 14.04
C GLY A 340 -5.04 -24.76 14.03
N LEU A 341 -4.86 -25.73 14.95
CA LEU A 341 -3.63 -26.52 15.12
C LEU A 341 -3.76 -27.99 14.68
N ASN A 342 -4.90 -28.39 14.12
CA ASN A 342 -5.14 -29.73 13.57
C ASN A 342 -4.86 -29.80 12.07
#